data_AF-A0A845DGR9-F1
#
_entry.id   AF-A0A845DGR9-F1
#
_cell.length_a   1.000
_cell.length_b   1.000
_cell.length_c   1.000
_cell.angle_alpha   90.00
_cell.angle_beta   90.00
_cell.angle_gamma   90.00
#
_symmetry.space_group_name_H-M   'P 1'
#
loop_
_entity.id
_entity.type
_entity.pdbx_description
1 polymer ?
#
loop_
_entity_poly.entity_id
_entity_poly.type
_entity_poly.pdbx_seq_one_letter_code
_entity_poly.pdbx_strand_id
1 'polypeptide(L)'
;MARDREYPSYLTCVAEILSNSPTPLSVDTLVSHVARKRPVGSGARSAVYQAVGKLYQAIPVGSGRFGWLSCLLSDQRFRHPLARSEVRKGTLLLDELEHAVFFPQFFQTHRPDTRLISVELMGGPTLQVHAEIERGTWALRLGQAFVKWVDQAGGSAEDDLLIQVKDAVGGEYGMRLQPKESRQEALIRKRNVELSKVAEQIVDRDRKSREAMPVWELAGALIGQSVYGDEIPPDDMHFVLHKCSGLRLIEDAGYTTASQDDPAPHGRETPSQAESPPKSRFGFLFENGDGAGYDQIFHGNGHPELPSLEWGRGEFAASDGEEDSCEAYQAYLNELKECAPDTTPLNHTEFHLLEAELEMLVSLEHEFGFLMPEQERRKNELADRLFIDPDYLLGGDWDQDDHGDVPYWNN
;
A
#
# COMPACT_ATOMS: atom_id res chain seq x y z
N MET A 1 19.17 46.06 -33.62
CA MET A 1 19.48 44.75 -33.00
C MET A 1 18.20 44.27 -32.34
N ALA A 2 17.53 43.30 -32.95
CA ALA A 2 16.28 42.76 -32.44
C ALA A 2 16.57 41.96 -31.17
N ARG A 3 15.82 42.24 -30.10
CA ARG A 3 15.85 41.45 -28.86
C ARG A 3 15.65 39.97 -29.23
N ASP A 4 16.54 39.09 -28.76
CA ASP A 4 16.33 37.66 -28.78
C ASP A 4 14.95 37.37 -28.18
N ARG A 5 13.99 37.01 -29.04
CA ARG A 5 12.71 36.47 -28.58
C ARG A 5 13.02 35.09 -28.05
N GLU A 6 13.20 34.99 -26.75
CA GLU A 6 13.35 33.73 -26.06
C GLU A 6 12.04 32.95 -26.22
N TYR A 7 12.06 31.96 -27.12
CA TYR A 7 10.88 31.13 -27.37
C TYR A 7 10.75 30.08 -26.26
N PRO A 8 9.52 29.74 -25.84
CA PRO A 8 9.31 28.70 -24.84
C PRO A 8 9.90 27.36 -25.31
N SER A 9 10.41 26.58 -24.35
CA SER A 9 10.96 25.25 -24.63
C SER A 9 9.88 24.32 -25.23
N TYR A 10 10.29 23.27 -25.96
CA TYR A 10 9.34 22.26 -26.44
C TYR A 10 8.59 21.59 -25.28
N LEU A 11 9.27 21.37 -24.15
CA LEU A 11 8.68 20.81 -22.93
C LEU A 11 7.54 21.71 -22.41
N THR A 12 7.80 23.00 -22.24
CA THR A 12 6.81 23.99 -21.79
C THR A 12 5.62 24.05 -22.75
N CYS A 13 5.88 24.08 -24.06
CA CYS A 13 4.80 24.13 -25.05
C CYS A 13 3.93 22.87 -24.98
N VAL A 14 4.54 21.68 -24.95
CA VAL A 14 3.82 20.40 -24.94
C VAL A 14 3.00 20.26 -23.66
N ALA A 15 3.58 20.60 -22.49
CA ALA A 15 2.87 20.59 -21.21
C ALA A 15 1.64 21.50 -21.26
N GLU A 16 1.79 22.75 -21.69
CA GLU A 16 0.70 23.72 -21.77
C GLU A 16 -0.38 23.31 -22.80
N ILE A 17 0.01 22.66 -23.90
CA ILE A 17 -0.95 22.18 -24.92
C ILE A 17 -1.74 20.99 -24.38
N LEU A 18 -1.07 20.01 -23.77
CA LEU A 18 -1.73 18.81 -23.24
C LEU A 18 -2.59 19.13 -22.02
N SER A 19 -2.12 19.94 -21.08
CA SER A 19 -2.86 20.29 -19.86
C SER A 19 -4.15 21.05 -20.13
N ASN A 20 -4.23 21.77 -21.25
CA ASN A 20 -5.43 22.50 -21.67
C ASN A 20 -6.30 21.71 -22.67
N SER A 21 -5.91 20.47 -23.01
CA SER A 21 -6.65 19.65 -23.97
C SER A 21 -7.51 18.64 -23.23
N PRO A 22 -8.85 18.71 -23.34
CA PRO A 22 -9.74 17.74 -22.69
C PRO A 22 -9.65 16.35 -23.34
N THR A 23 -9.09 16.26 -24.55
CA THR A 23 -8.97 15.00 -25.30
C THR A 23 -7.52 14.69 -25.65
N PRO A 24 -7.14 13.41 -25.77
CA PRO A 24 -5.78 13.03 -26.15
C PRO A 24 -5.38 13.53 -27.54
N LEU A 25 -4.15 14.01 -27.68
CA LEU A 25 -3.63 14.59 -28.92
C LEU A 25 -2.60 13.67 -29.59
N SER A 26 -2.57 13.68 -30.93
CA SER A 26 -1.51 13.03 -31.69
C SER A 26 -0.24 13.88 -31.71
N VAL A 27 0.91 13.25 -31.98
CA VAL A 27 2.18 13.99 -32.11
C VAL A 27 2.14 15.03 -33.24
N ASP A 28 1.48 14.72 -34.36
CA ASP A 28 1.34 15.69 -35.46
C ASP A 28 0.51 16.90 -35.07
N THR A 29 -0.52 16.68 -34.25
CA THR A 29 -1.32 17.76 -33.66
C THR A 29 -0.46 18.60 -32.71
N LEU A 30 0.30 17.96 -31.81
CA LEU A 30 1.21 18.65 -30.89
C LEU A 30 2.23 19.50 -31.64
N VAL A 31 2.90 18.97 -32.66
CA VAL A 31 3.85 19.72 -33.51
C VAL A 31 3.17 20.93 -34.16
N SER A 32 1.96 20.75 -34.68
CA SER A 32 1.18 21.83 -35.31
C SER A 32 0.82 22.96 -34.32
N HIS A 33 0.49 22.61 -33.08
CA HIS A 33 0.23 23.60 -32.02
C HIS A 33 1.52 24.29 -31.55
N VAL A 34 2.62 23.56 -31.42
CA VAL A 34 3.94 24.12 -31.08
C VAL A 34 4.42 25.10 -32.14
N ALA A 35 4.18 24.81 -33.43
CA ALA A 35 4.54 25.68 -34.54
C ALA A 35 3.86 27.07 -34.50
N ARG A 36 2.74 27.20 -33.79
CA ARG A 36 2.07 28.49 -33.56
C ARG A 36 2.73 29.33 -32.46
N LYS A 37 3.50 28.69 -31.57
CA LYS A 37 4.15 29.33 -30.41
C LYS A 37 5.63 29.58 -30.61
N ARG A 38 6.29 28.81 -31.49
CA ARG A 38 7.72 28.94 -31.79
C ARG A 38 8.07 28.47 -33.20
N PRO A 39 9.20 28.93 -33.79
CA PRO A 39 9.74 28.36 -35.01
C PRO A 39 10.05 26.86 -34.84
N VAL A 40 9.64 26.07 -35.83
CA VAL A 40 9.86 24.62 -35.88
C VAL A 40 10.77 24.25 -37.06
N GLY A 41 11.75 23.39 -36.80
CA GLY A 41 12.64 22.83 -37.83
C GLY A 41 12.35 21.35 -38.08
N SER A 42 13.17 20.70 -38.91
CA SER A 42 13.05 19.27 -39.25
C SER A 42 13.10 18.33 -38.04
N GLY A 43 13.72 18.74 -36.92
CA GLY A 43 13.79 17.98 -35.67
C GLY A 43 12.60 18.16 -34.70
N ALA A 44 11.58 18.93 -35.06
CA ALA A 44 10.49 19.27 -34.14
C ALA A 44 9.71 18.05 -33.64
N ARG A 45 9.48 17.05 -34.50
CA ARG A 45 8.78 15.82 -34.12
C ARG A 45 9.53 15.04 -33.04
N SER A 46 10.85 14.84 -33.21
CA SER A 46 11.69 14.18 -32.22
C SER A 46 11.76 14.97 -30.91
N ALA A 47 11.83 16.30 -30.99
CA ALA A 47 11.81 17.17 -29.81
C ALA A 47 10.49 17.08 -29.03
N VAL A 48 9.35 16.96 -29.72
CA VAL A 48 8.03 16.72 -29.09
C VAL A 48 7.99 15.34 -28.43
N TYR A 49 8.48 14.27 -29.08
CA TYR A 49 8.55 12.95 -28.44
C TYR A 49 9.42 12.96 -27.18
N GLN A 50 10.58 13.62 -27.23
CA GLN A 50 11.45 13.77 -26.06
C GLN A 50 10.79 14.60 -24.96
N ALA A 51 10.02 15.64 -25.31
CA ALA A 51 9.26 16.42 -24.34
C ALA A 51 8.18 15.56 -23.67
N VAL A 52 7.41 14.80 -24.44
CA VAL A 52 6.39 13.87 -23.92
C VAL A 52 7.02 12.85 -22.97
N GLY A 53 8.14 12.21 -23.36
CA GLY A 53 8.83 11.23 -22.51
C GLY A 53 9.42 11.78 -21.21
N LYS A 54 9.51 13.12 -21.06
CA LYS A 54 9.95 13.79 -19.83
C LYS A 54 8.80 14.28 -18.96
N LEU A 55 7.57 14.26 -19.46
CA LEU A 55 6.39 14.73 -18.73
C LEU A 55 5.69 13.52 -18.13
N TYR A 56 5.76 13.37 -16.81
CA TYR A 56 4.99 12.34 -16.09
C TYR A 56 3.50 12.37 -16.46
N GLN A 57 2.94 13.58 -16.50
CA GLN A 57 1.53 13.82 -16.81
C GLN A 57 1.14 13.45 -18.26
N ALA A 58 2.10 13.28 -19.17
CA ALA A 58 1.82 12.98 -20.57
C ALA A 58 1.67 11.46 -20.75
N ILE A 59 0.45 10.99 -20.56
CA ILE A 59 0.12 9.57 -20.53
C ILE A 59 -0.21 9.05 -21.94
N PRO A 60 0.37 7.92 -22.39
CA PRO A 60 0.00 7.29 -23.65
C PRO A 60 -1.39 6.65 -23.56
N VAL A 61 -2.26 6.94 -24.54
CA VAL A 61 -3.63 6.37 -24.60
C VAL A 61 -3.84 5.39 -25.77
N GLY A 62 -2.78 5.08 -26.52
CA GLY A 62 -2.85 4.27 -27.74
C GLY A 62 -1.95 4.81 -28.84
N SER A 63 -2.23 4.45 -30.10
CA SER A 63 -1.40 4.62 -31.32
C SER A 63 -0.78 6.02 -31.53
N GLY A 64 0.26 6.36 -30.75
CA GLY A 64 0.95 7.65 -30.82
C GLY A 64 0.13 8.85 -30.33
N ARG A 65 -0.87 8.63 -29.47
CA ARG A 65 -1.68 9.68 -28.84
C ARG A 65 -1.37 9.79 -27.35
N PHE A 66 -1.40 11.01 -26.85
CA PHE A 66 -1.06 11.34 -25.47
C PHE A 66 -2.14 12.23 -24.86
N GLY A 67 -2.57 11.89 -23.65
CA GLY A 67 -3.44 12.73 -22.83
C GLY A 67 -2.68 13.30 -21.64
N TRP A 68 -3.32 14.23 -20.94
CA TRP A 68 -2.83 14.75 -19.67
C TRP A 68 -3.51 13.98 -18.53
N LEU A 69 -2.76 13.45 -17.56
CA LEU A 69 -3.28 12.49 -16.56
C LEU A 69 -4.54 13.01 -15.85
N SER A 70 -4.52 14.26 -15.35
CA SER A 70 -5.71 14.82 -14.67
C SER A 70 -6.93 14.97 -15.59
N CYS A 71 -6.74 15.13 -16.89
CA CYS A 71 -7.86 15.15 -17.84
C CYS A 71 -8.38 13.74 -18.12
N LEU A 72 -7.49 12.75 -18.15
CA LEU A 72 -7.82 11.34 -18.40
C LEU A 72 -8.56 10.68 -17.25
N LEU A 73 -8.33 11.15 -16.02
CA LEU A 73 -8.97 10.60 -14.82
C LEU A 73 -10.49 10.85 -14.77
N SER A 74 -11.00 11.85 -15.49
CA SER A 74 -12.42 12.21 -15.50
C SER A 74 -13.30 11.00 -15.81
N ASP A 75 -14.38 10.83 -15.04
CA ASP A 75 -15.35 9.73 -15.16
C ASP A 75 -14.82 8.32 -14.87
N GLN A 76 -13.56 8.16 -14.43
CA GLN A 76 -13.03 6.88 -13.99
C GLN A 76 -13.40 6.58 -12.53
N ARG A 77 -13.50 5.29 -12.22
CA ARG A 77 -13.89 4.75 -10.92
C ARG A 77 -12.83 3.77 -10.41
N PHE A 78 -12.50 3.88 -9.14
CA PHE A 78 -11.48 3.07 -8.49
C PHE A 78 -12.11 2.37 -7.29
N ARG A 79 -11.52 1.23 -6.89
CA ARG A 79 -11.91 0.49 -5.70
C ARG A 79 -10.75 0.52 -4.72
N HIS A 80 -11.05 0.91 -3.50
CA HIS A 80 -10.15 0.91 -2.36
C HIS A 80 -10.74 -0.03 -1.30
N PRO A 81 -10.16 -1.21 -1.05
CA PRO A 81 -10.55 -2.06 0.08
C PRO A 81 -10.27 -1.33 1.39
N LEU A 82 -11.26 -1.22 2.29
CA LEU A 82 -11.06 -0.50 3.55
C LEU A 82 -10.35 -1.38 4.59
N ALA A 83 -9.30 -0.85 5.22
CA ALA A 83 -8.68 -1.46 6.38
C ALA A 83 -9.33 -0.99 7.70
N ARG A 84 -9.12 -1.75 8.78
CA ARG A 84 -9.64 -1.39 10.12
C ARG A 84 -9.04 -0.09 10.63
N SER A 85 -7.74 0.08 10.42
CA SER A 85 -6.99 1.27 10.81
C SER A 85 -7.58 2.51 10.13
N GLU A 86 -7.89 2.44 8.85
CA GLU A 86 -8.44 3.51 8.03
C GLU A 86 -9.83 3.94 8.48
N VAL A 87 -10.74 2.97 8.68
CA VAL A 87 -12.10 3.24 9.17
C VAL A 87 -12.06 3.87 10.56
N ARG A 88 -11.17 3.41 11.44
CA ARG A 88 -11.06 3.90 12.80
C ARG A 88 -10.45 5.31 12.89
N LYS A 89 -9.37 5.54 12.14
CA LYS A 89 -8.64 6.83 12.16
C LYS A 89 -9.31 7.89 11.30
N GLY A 90 -10.11 7.46 10.31
CA GLY A 90 -10.63 8.34 9.27
C GLY A 90 -9.52 8.80 8.34
N THR A 91 -8.61 7.89 7.99
CA THR A 91 -7.57 8.11 6.98
C THR A 91 -7.72 7.07 5.88
N LEU A 92 -7.30 7.37 4.66
CA LEU A 92 -7.11 6.35 3.60
C LEU A 92 -5.65 6.35 3.23
N LEU A 93 -4.97 5.23 3.39
CA LEU A 93 -3.62 5.02 2.90
C LEU A 93 -3.68 4.92 1.39
N LEU A 94 -2.77 5.63 0.72
CA LEU A 94 -2.75 5.73 -0.73
C LEU A 94 -1.61 4.90 -1.28
N ASP A 95 -1.95 3.92 -2.11
CA ASP A 95 -0.99 3.27 -2.99
C ASP A 95 -0.57 4.21 -4.15
N GLU A 96 0.31 3.75 -5.04
CA GLU A 96 0.77 4.57 -6.17
C GLU A 96 -0.35 4.92 -7.16
N LEU A 97 -1.35 4.06 -7.31
CA LEU A 97 -2.50 4.30 -8.18
C LEU A 97 -3.36 5.42 -7.61
N GLU A 98 -3.76 5.30 -6.35
CA GLU A 98 -4.60 6.25 -5.63
C GLU A 98 -3.89 7.59 -5.44
N HIS A 99 -2.59 7.56 -5.19
CA HIS A 99 -1.77 8.76 -5.18
C HIS A 99 -1.81 9.45 -6.56
N ALA A 100 -1.71 8.71 -7.67
CA ALA A 100 -1.86 9.27 -9.01
C ALA A 100 -3.28 9.80 -9.29
N VAL A 101 -4.31 9.20 -8.69
CA VAL A 101 -5.71 9.63 -8.80
C VAL A 101 -5.96 10.93 -8.03
N PHE A 102 -5.53 11.02 -6.78
CA PHE A 102 -5.79 12.15 -5.88
C PHE A 102 -4.78 13.28 -6.01
N PHE A 103 -3.56 13.02 -6.49
CA PHE A 103 -2.50 14.02 -6.62
C PHE A 103 -1.74 13.85 -7.95
N PRO A 104 -2.44 13.96 -9.11
CA PRO A 104 -1.84 13.70 -10.41
C PRO A 104 -0.65 14.63 -10.72
N GLN A 105 -0.56 15.81 -10.09
CA GLN A 105 0.50 16.80 -10.30
C GLN A 105 1.79 16.53 -9.52
N PHE A 106 1.74 15.69 -8.49
CA PHE A 106 2.88 15.46 -7.59
C PHE A 106 4.15 15.05 -8.34
N PHE A 107 4.04 14.03 -9.19
CA PHE A 107 5.18 13.45 -9.91
C PHE A 107 5.77 14.36 -11.00
N GLN A 108 5.13 15.49 -11.32
CA GLN A 108 5.72 16.49 -12.20
C GLN A 108 6.71 17.40 -11.47
N THR A 109 6.44 17.67 -10.19
CA THR A 109 7.23 18.63 -9.40
C THR A 109 8.10 17.96 -8.34
N HIS A 110 7.84 16.67 -8.05
CA HIS A 110 8.39 15.94 -6.90
C HIS A 110 8.26 16.76 -5.61
N ARG A 111 7.19 17.57 -5.52
CA ARG A 111 6.86 18.38 -4.36
C ARG A 111 5.51 17.93 -3.83
N PRO A 112 5.33 17.90 -2.49
CA PRO A 112 4.04 17.67 -1.88
C PRO A 112 2.98 18.57 -2.52
N ASP A 113 1.96 17.95 -3.10
CA ASP A 113 0.82 18.68 -3.60
C ASP A 113 -0.03 19.08 -2.39
N THR A 114 0.09 20.34 -1.99
CA THR A 114 -0.61 20.91 -0.83
C THR A 114 -2.06 21.27 -1.14
N ARG A 115 -2.59 20.82 -2.29
CA ARG A 115 -3.96 21.10 -2.67
C ARG A 115 -4.94 20.51 -1.67
N LEU A 116 -5.99 21.27 -1.39
CA LEU A 116 -7.18 20.77 -0.75
C LEU A 116 -8.05 20.13 -1.84
N ILE A 117 -8.48 18.90 -1.61
CA ILE A 117 -9.43 18.20 -2.46
C ILE A 117 -10.79 18.13 -1.77
N SER A 118 -11.85 18.14 -2.58
CA SER A 118 -13.24 18.05 -2.15
C SER A 118 -13.74 16.62 -2.37
N VAL A 119 -14.16 15.96 -1.30
CA VAL A 119 -14.67 14.58 -1.32
C VAL A 119 -16.12 14.57 -0.90
N GLU A 120 -17.02 14.25 -1.83
CA GLU A 120 -18.44 14.05 -1.53
C GLU A 120 -18.70 12.60 -1.12
N LEU A 121 -19.05 12.39 0.15
CA LEU A 121 -19.49 11.08 0.64
C LEU A 121 -20.95 10.86 0.23
N MET A 122 -21.24 9.77 -0.49
CA MET A 122 -22.58 9.49 -0.99
C MET A 122 -23.58 9.36 0.17
N GLY A 123 -24.62 10.20 0.16
CA GLY A 123 -25.60 10.27 1.25
C GLY A 123 -25.07 10.90 2.55
N GLY A 124 -23.85 11.44 2.52
CA GLY A 124 -23.15 12.05 3.65
C GLY A 124 -22.67 13.47 3.37
N PRO A 125 -21.73 13.99 4.19
CA PRO A 125 -21.17 15.33 4.02
C PRO A 125 -20.15 15.40 2.88
N THR A 126 -19.90 16.61 2.38
CA THR A 126 -18.72 16.92 1.57
C THR A 126 -17.56 17.33 2.50
N LEU A 127 -16.42 16.67 2.33
CA LEU A 127 -15.20 16.89 3.11
C LEU A 127 -14.19 17.70 2.30
N GLN A 128 -13.43 18.55 2.99
CA GLN A 128 -12.26 19.23 2.44
C GLN A 128 -11.03 18.59 3.07
N VAL A 129 -10.22 17.91 2.27
CA VAL A 129 -9.13 17.06 2.76
C VAL A 129 -7.83 17.36 2.05
N HIS A 130 -6.73 16.98 2.70
CA HIS A 130 -5.37 17.11 2.17
C HIS A 130 -4.64 15.79 2.34
N ALA A 131 -3.53 15.64 1.61
CA ALA A 131 -2.58 14.57 1.83
C ALA A 131 -1.72 14.84 3.07
N GLU A 132 -1.43 13.80 3.82
CA GLU A 132 -0.48 13.76 4.92
C GLU A 132 0.38 12.49 4.78
N ILE A 133 1.53 12.43 5.47
CA ILE A 133 2.33 11.21 5.56
C ILE A 133 1.97 10.53 6.88
N GLU A 134 1.39 9.33 6.80
CA GLU A 134 1.10 8.46 7.94
C GLU A 134 2.00 7.22 7.85
N ARG A 135 2.84 7.01 8.86
CA ARG A 135 3.76 5.85 8.94
C ARG A 135 4.64 5.66 7.68
N GLY A 136 5.09 6.76 7.08
CA GLY A 136 5.93 6.73 5.86
C GLY A 136 5.14 6.57 4.55
N THR A 137 3.81 6.41 4.62
CA THR A 137 2.93 6.27 3.46
C THR A 137 2.05 7.50 3.30
N TRP A 138 1.74 7.89 2.07
CA TRP A 138 0.79 8.97 1.82
C TRP A 138 -0.61 8.55 2.23
N ALA A 139 -1.35 9.47 2.86
CA ALA A 139 -2.71 9.22 3.32
C ALA A 139 -3.61 10.42 3.05
N LEU A 140 -4.89 10.16 2.76
CA LEU A 140 -5.94 11.18 2.78
C LEU A 140 -6.57 11.27 4.16
N ARG A 141 -6.47 12.44 4.78
CA ARG A 141 -7.08 12.68 6.09
C ARG A 141 -8.54 13.12 5.96
N LEU A 142 -9.45 12.16 6.03
CA LEU A 142 -10.90 12.39 5.98
C LEU A 142 -11.49 12.78 7.35
N GLY A 143 -10.87 12.30 8.43
CA GLY A 143 -11.20 12.60 9.82
C GLY A 143 -12.52 11.99 10.30
N GLN A 144 -12.96 12.44 11.47
CA GLN A 144 -14.10 11.88 12.21
C GLN A 144 -15.44 11.96 11.47
N ALA A 145 -15.58 12.87 10.51
CA ALA A 145 -16.79 12.95 9.68
C ALA A 145 -16.94 11.72 8.77
N PHE A 146 -15.83 11.17 8.28
CA PHE A 146 -15.84 9.92 7.51
C PHE A 146 -16.12 8.72 8.39
N VAL A 147 -15.46 8.61 9.55
CA VAL A 147 -15.71 7.52 10.52
C VAL A 147 -17.20 7.41 10.86
N LYS A 148 -17.84 8.54 11.17
CA LYS A 148 -19.28 8.60 11.44
C LYS A 148 -20.14 8.23 10.24
N TRP A 149 -19.73 8.60 9.03
CA TRP A 149 -20.45 8.25 7.83
C TRP A 149 -20.38 6.74 7.54
N VAL A 150 -19.21 6.12 7.73
CA VAL A 150 -19.06 4.66 7.61
C VAL A 150 -19.95 3.93 8.60
N ASP A 151 -19.92 4.32 9.88
CA ASP A 151 -20.77 3.75 10.93
C ASP A 151 -22.27 3.92 10.62
N GLN A 152 -22.69 5.13 10.21
CA GLN A 152 -24.09 5.39 9.85
C GLN A 152 -24.58 4.61 8.61
N ALA A 153 -23.67 4.32 7.69
CA ALA A 153 -23.95 3.48 6.53
C ALA A 153 -23.96 1.98 6.89
N GLY A 154 -23.58 1.62 8.12
CA GLY A 154 -23.41 0.23 8.55
C GLY A 154 -22.21 -0.45 7.90
N GLY A 155 -21.21 0.33 7.48
CA GLY A 155 -20.01 -0.18 6.82
C GLY A 155 -19.00 -0.76 7.80
N SER A 156 -18.10 -1.60 7.28
CA SER A 156 -17.06 -2.28 8.03
C SER A 156 -15.72 -2.24 7.29
N ALA A 157 -14.66 -2.68 7.95
CA ALA A 157 -13.33 -2.87 7.37
C ALA A 157 -13.21 -4.09 6.44
N GLU A 158 -14.33 -4.69 6.03
CA GLU A 158 -14.35 -5.71 4.98
C GLU A 158 -15.04 -5.20 3.71
N ASP A 159 -15.52 -3.95 3.74
CA ASP A 159 -16.20 -3.31 2.63
C ASP A 159 -15.22 -2.55 1.74
N ASP A 160 -15.67 -2.19 0.56
CA ASP A 160 -14.88 -1.35 -0.33
C ASP A 160 -15.41 0.08 -0.35
N LEU A 161 -14.49 1.01 -0.56
CA LEU A 161 -14.78 2.36 -0.96
C LEU A 161 -14.65 2.49 -2.48
N LEU A 162 -15.74 2.81 -3.15
CA LEU A 162 -15.70 3.18 -4.56
C LEU A 162 -15.42 4.67 -4.69
N ILE A 163 -14.32 5.00 -5.35
CA ILE A 163 -13.87 6.35 -5.60
C ILE A 163 -14.27 6.72 -7.02
N GLN A 164 -15.06 7.77 -7.19
CA GLN A 164 -15.41 8.34 -8.49
C GLN A 164 -14.69 9.67 -8.68
N VAL A 165 -13.99 9.82 -9.79
CA VAL A 165 -13.39 11.10 -10.16
C VAL A 165 -14.44 11.96 -10.87
N LYS A 166 -14.79 13.11 -10.26
CA LYS A 166 -15.71 14.09 -10.85
C LYS A 166 -14.96 15.16 -11.63
N ASP A 167 -13.95 15.74 -11.01
CA ASP A 167 -13.01 16.68 -11.65
C ASP A 167 -11.64 16.56 -10.99
N ALA A 168 -10.73 15.80 -11.60
CA ALA A 168 -9.37 15.65 -11.06
C ALA A 168 -8.54 16.96 -11.14
N VAL A 169 -8.88 17.89 -12.03
CA VAL A 169 -8.20 19.20 -12.13
C VAL A 169 -8.61 20.10 -10.97
N GLY A 170 -9.92 20.20 -10.74
CA GLY A 170 -10.51 20.92 -9.60
C GLY A 170 -10.31 20.23 -8.24
N GLY A 171 -9.93 18.94 -8.25
CA GLY A 171 -9.77 18.15 -7.04
C GLY A 171 -11.10 17.69 -6.44
N GLU A 172 -12.09 17.39 -7.27
CA GLU A 172 -13.42 16.95 -6.87
C GLU A 172 -13.61 15.45 -7.07
N TYR A 173 -13.96 14.76 -6.00
CA TYR A 173 -14.13 13.31 -5.94
C TYR A 173 -15.45 12.95 -5.26
N GLY A 174 -16.02 11.82 -5.64
CA GLY A 174 -17.13 11.18 -4.95
C GLY A 174 -16.67 9.87 -4.33
N MET A 175 -17.20 9.53 -3.17
CA MET A 175 -16.94 8.25 -2.52
C MET A 175 -18.24 7.57 -2.12
N ARG A 176 -18.29 6.25 -2.31
CA ARG A 176 -19.46 5.43 -1.96
C ARG A 176 -19.02 4.12 -1.35
N LEU A 177 -19.59 3.74 -0.21
CA LEU A 177 -19.40 2.41 0.35
C LEU A 177 -20.07 1.34 -0.52
N GLN A 178 -19.35 0.25 -0.71
CA GLN A 178 -19.85 -0.98 -1.28
C GLN A 178 -19.70 -2.10 -0.24
N PRO A 179 -20.81 -2.51 0.40
CA PRO A 179 -20.80 -3.66 1.29
C PRO A 179 -20.30 -4.91 0.57
N LYS A 180 -19.52 -5.75 1.28
CA LYS A 180 -18.98 -7.00 0.74
C LYS A 180 -20.04 -7.89 0.12
N GLU A 181 -21.23 -8.00 0.72
CA GLU A 181 -22.33 -8.83 0.22
C GLU A 181 -22.97 -8.27 -1.06
N SER A 182 -22.79 -6.97 -1.31
CA SER A 182 -23.29 -6.30 -2.51
C SER A 182 -22.31 -6.35 -3.69
N ARG A 183 -21.14 -6.98 -3.50
CA ARG A 183 -20.13 -7.12 -4.54
C ARG A 183 -20.64 -8.02 -5.67
N GLN A 184 -20.48 -7.52 -6.89
CA GLN A 184 -20.85 -8.25 -8.10
C GLN A 184 -19.67 -9.11 -8.57
N GLU A 185 -19.33 -10.14 -7.79
CA GLU A 185 -18.09 -10.93 -7.93
C GLU A 185 -17.81 -11.41 -9.36
N ALA A 186 -18.84 -11.90 -10.07
CA ALA A 186 -18.67 -12.37 -11.44
C ALA A 186 -18.26 -11.25 -12.42
N LEU A 187 -18.78 -10.03 -12.22
CA LEU A 187 -18.45 -8.88 -13.05
C LEU A 187 -17.10 -8.28 -12.65
N ILE A 188 -16.82 -8.17 -11.35
CA ILE A 188 -15.54 -7.72 -10.83
C ILE A 188 -14.42 -8.64 -11.35
N ARG A 189 -14.59 -9.96 -11.26
CA ARG A 189 -13.62 -10.92 -11.80
C ARG A 189 -13.35 -10.74 -13.29
N LYS A 190 -14.39 -10.40 -14.08
CA LYS A 190 -14.22 -10.09 -15.50
C LYS A 190 -13.38 -8.82 -15.70
N ARG A 191 -13.62 -7.78 -14.90
CA ARG A 191 -12.81 -6.54 -14.91
C ARG A 191 -11.36 -6.81 -14.49
N ASN A 192 -11.13 -7.64 -13.48
CA ASN A 192 -9.78 -8.00 -13.01
C ASN A 192 -8.96 -8.70 -14.12
N VAL A 193 -9.59 -9.62 -14.87
CA VAL A 193 -8.95 -10.29 -16.02
C VAL A 193 -8.68 -9.31 -17.17
N GLU A 194 -9.52 -8.29 -17.35
CA GLU A 194 -9.27 -7.25 -18.35
C GLU A 194 -8.09 -6.37 -17.94
N LEU A 195 -8.07 -5.89 -16.69
CA LEU A 195 -6.95 -5.12 -16.14
C LEU A 195 -5.63 -5.89 -16.27
N SER A 196 -5.60 -7.16 -15.87
CA SER A 196 -4.36 -7.95 -15.92
C SER A 196 -3.83 -8.09 -17.35
N LYS A 197 -4.70 -8.40 -18.32
CA LYS A 197 -4.33 -8.48 -19.74
C LYS A 197 -3.81 -7.17 -20.31
N VAL A 198 -4.42 -6.04 -19.90
CA VAL A 198 -3.97 -4.72 -20.35
C VAL A 198 -2.62 -4.38 -19.72
N ALA A 199 -2.42 -4.69 -18.44
CA ALA A 199 -1.16 -4.48 -17.76
C ALA A 199 -0.02 -5.30 -18.39
N GLU A 200 -0.23 -6.60 -18.62
CA GLU A 200 0.73 -7.47 -19.32
C GLU A 200 1.10 -6.89 -20.69
N GLN A 201 0.12 -6.47 -21.49
CA GLN A 201 0.39 -5.86 -22.79
C GLN A 201 1.16 -4.54 -22.70
N ILE A 202 0.97 -3.76 -21.64
CA ILE A 202 1.71 -2.51 -21.41
C ILE A 202 3.17 -2.83 -21.08
N VAL A 203 3.40 -3.75 -20.15
CA VAL A 203 4.75 -4.17 -19.73
C VAL A 203 5.50 -4.84 -20.88
N ASP A 204 4.87 -5.78 -21.61
CA ASP A 204 5.46 -6.47 -22.77
C ASP A 204 5.89 -5.52 -23.89
N ARG A 205 5.16 -4.41 -24.06
CA ARG A 205 5.43 -3.42 -25.10
C ARG A 205 6.37 -2.33 -24.65
N ASP A 206 6.84 -2.37 -23.41
CA ASP A 206 7.81 -1.41 -22.93
C ASP A 206 9.12 -1.58 -23.69
N ARG A 207 9.54 -0.49 -24.34
CA ARG A 207 10.76 -0.47 -25.15
C ARG A 207 11.94 0.16 -24.41
N LYS A 208 11.71 0.60 -23.17
CA LYS A 208 12.76 1.16 -22.33
C LYS A 208 13.66 0.02 -21.87
N SER A 209 14.98 0.21 -21.96
CA SER A 209 15.98 -0.73 -21.47
C SER A 209 16.06 -0.62 -19.94
N ARG A 210 15.06 -1.15 -19.24
CA ARG A 210 14.97 -1.18 -17.78
C ARG A 210 14.52 -2.57 -17.32
N GLU A 211 14.86 -2.90 -16.09
CA GLU A 211 14.57 -4.20 -15.48
C GLU A 211 13.06 -4.42 -15.23
N ALA A 212 12.38 -3.38 -14.77
CA ALA A 212 10.95 -3.38 -14.50
C ALA A 212 10.30 -2.04 -14.87
N MET A 213 8.99 -2.07 -15.12
CA MET A 213 8.19 -0.87 -15.29
C MET A 213 7.79 -0.31 -13.91
N PRO A 214 8.15 0.95 -13.58
CA PRO A 214 7.74 1.58 -12.34
C PRO A 214 6.22 1.54 -12.17
N VAL A 215 5.77 1.26 -10.94
CA VAL A 215 4.35 1.10 -10.59
C VAL A 215 3.52 2.31 -11.06
N TRP A 216 4.00 3.52 -10.80
CA TRP A 216 3.33 4.75 -11.21
C TRP A 216 3.21 4.90 -12.74
N GLU A 217 4.18 4.40 -13.53
CA GLU A 217 4.09 4.43 -15.00
C GLU A 217 3.01 3.47 -15.48
N LEU A 218 2.93 2.29 -14.87
CA LEU A 218 1.91 1.30 -15.16
C LEU A 218 0.52 1.81 -14.78
N ALA A 219 0.36 2.37 -13.58
CA ALA A 219 -0.89 2.98 -13.11
C ALA A 219 -1.37 4.08 -14.08
N GLY A 220 -0.48 5.01 -14.45
CA GLY A 220 -0.77 6.04 -15.44
C GLY A 220 -1.20 5.45 -16.79
N ALA A 221 -0.49 4.44 -17.29
CA ALA A 221 -0.83 3.78 -18.55
C ALA A 221 -2.19 3.06 -18.51
N LEU A 222 -2.54 2.41 -17.39
CA LEU A 222 -3.85 1.77 -17.19
C LEU A 222 -4.99 2.81 -17.19
N ILE A 223 -4.79 3.94 -16.52
CA ILE A 223 -5.70 5.10 -16.57
C ILE A 223 -5.84 5.60 -18.01
N GLY A 224 -4.71 5.70 -18.74
CA GLY A 224 -4.69 6.11 -20.14
C GLY A 224 -5.42 5.17 -21.10
N GLN A 225 -5.49 3.87 -20.79
CA GLN A 225 -6.29 2.89 -21.52
C GLN A 225 -7.75 2.84 -21.05
N SER A 226 -8.15 3.72 -20.12
CA SER A 226 -9.49 3.78 -19.54
C SER A 226 -9.97 2.46 -18.93
N VAL A 227 -9.05 1.68 -18.35
CA VAL A 227 -9.37 0.41 -17.67
C VAL A 227 -10.34 0.60 -16.50
N TYR A 228 -10.35 1.80 -15.92
CA TYR A 228 -11.20 2.18 -14.79
C TYR A 228 -12.44 2.98 -15.23
N GLY A 229 -12.74 3.07 -16.54
CA GLY A 229 -13.88 3.85 -17.06
C GLY A 229 -15.26 3.20 -16.89
N ASP A 230 -15.31 1.90 -16.59
CA ASP A 230 -16.56 1.16 -16.44
C ASP A 230 -17.31 1.53 -15.14
N GLU A 231 -18.61 1.20 -15.08
CA GLU A 231 -19.43 1.42 -13.87
C GLU A 231 -18.96 0.55 -12.70
N ILE A 232 -18.47 -0.66 -13.00
CA ILE A 232 -17.92 -1.59 -12.02
C ILE A 232 -16.40 -1.53 -12.14
N PRO A 233 -15.70 -0.92 -11.17
CA PRO A 233 -14.24 -0.93 -11.18
C PRO A 233 -13.70 -2.32 -10.82
N PRO A 234 -12.49 -2.67 -11.32
CA PRO A 234 -11.76 -3.85 -10.87
C PRO A 234 -11.44 -3.76 -9.37
N ASP A 235 -10.92 -4.85 -8.81
CA ASP A 235 -10.27 -4.81 -7.50
C ASP A 235 -8.97 -4.00 -7.53
N ASP A 236 -8.40 -3.79 -6.34
CA ASP A 236 -7.09 -3.16 -6.15
C ASP A 236 -6.06 -3.64 -7.18
N MET A 237 -5.29 -2.69 -7.71
CA MET A 237 -4.35 -2.97 -8.80
C MET A 237 -3.32 -4.00 -8.38
N HIS A 238 -2.71 -3.85 -7.21
CA HIS A 238 -1.67 -4.75 -6.74
C HIS A 238 -2.20 -6.16 -6.53
N PHE A 239 -3.38 -6.27 -5.90
CA PHE A 239 -4.11 -7.52 -5.73
C PHE A 239 -4.41 -8.19 -7.08
N VAL A 240 -4.96 -7.45 -8.05
CA VAL A 240 -5.30 -8.00 -9.36
C VAL A 240 -4.06 -8.45 -10.12
N LEU A 241 -2.98 -7.66 -10.12
CA LEU A 241 -1.74 -8.03 -10.80
C LEU A 241 -1.10 -9.26 -10.15
N HIS A 242 -1.11 -9.35 -8.82
CA HIS A 242 -0.61 -10.52 -8.11
C HIS A 242 -1.44 -11.79 -8.40
N LYS A 243 -2.78 -11.70 -8.41
CA LYS A 243 -3.66 -12.87 -8.51
C LYS A 243 -4.03 -13.27 -9.94
N CYS A 244 -4.08 -12.32 -10.87
CA CYS A 244 -4.67 -12.51 -12.20
C CYS A 244 -3.68 -12.29 -13.35
N SER A 245 -2.41 -11.98 -13.08
CA SER A 245 -1.39 -11.73 -14.11
C SER A 245 -0.13 -12.59 -13.95
N GLY A 246 0.64 -12.70 -15.03
CA GLY A 246 2.00 -13.24 -15.03
C GLY A 246 3.08 -12.24 -14.58
N LEU A 247 2.70 -11.04 -14.15
CA LEU A 247 3.63 -10.01 -13.71
C LEU A 247 4.11 -10.26 -12.28
N ARG A 248 5.31 -9.79 -11.97
CA ARG A 248 5.92 -9.82 -10.65
C ARG A 248 6.36 -8.42 -10.28
N LEU A 249 6.13 -8.06 -9.02
CA LEU A 249 6.63 -6.82 -8.45
C LEU A 249 8.05 -7.09 -7.96
N ILE A 250 9.01 -6.33 -8.48
CA ILE A 250 10.36 -6.22 -7.95
C ILE A 250 10.37 -4.98 -7.06
N GLU A 251 10.74 -5.15 -5.80
CA GLU A 251 10.87 -4.06 -4.84
C GLU A 251 11.77 -2.95 -5.40
N ASP A 252 11.40 -1.70 -5.14
CA ASP A 252 12.06 -0.48 -5.64
C ASP A 252 12.14 -0.29 -7.17
N ALA A 253 11.74 -1.28 -7.97
CA ALA A 253 11.84 -1.22 -9.43
C ALA A 253 10.46 -1.18 -10.13
N GLY A 254 9.50 -1.99 -9.67
CA GLY A 254 8.14 -2.09 -10.21
C GLY A 254 7.84 -3.43 -10.88
N TYR A 255 6.94 -3.45 -11.87
CA TYR A 255 6.43 -4.67 -12.47
C TYR A 255 7.24 -5.17 -13.66
N THR A 256 7.54 -6.46 -13.68
CA THR A 256 8.18 -7.16 -14.80
C THR A 256 7.44 -8.46 -15.15
N THR A 257 7.66 -8.98 -16.34
CA THR A 257 7.18 -10.31 -16.71
C THR A 257 8.03 -11.37 -16.01
N ALA A 258 7.40 -12.34 -15.35
CA ALA A 258 8.13 -13.48 -14.79
C ALA A 258 8.99 -14.13 -15.87
N SER A 259 10.31 -14.19 -15.65
CA SER A 259 11.20 -14.95 -16.53
C SER A 259 10.92 -16.44 -16.32
N GLN A 260 10.98 -17.23 -17.38
CA GLN A 260 10.73 -18.68 -17.34
C GLN A 260 11.65 -19.47 -16.39
N ASP A 261 12.67 -18.81 -15.83
CA ASP A 261 13.67 -19.35 -14.90
C ASP A 261 13.45 -18.93 -13.43
N ASP A 262 12.43 -18.13 -13.13
CA ASP A 262 12.07 -17.82 -11.73
C ASP A 262 11.18 -18.94 -11.15
N PRO A 263 11.61 -19.65 -10.10
CA PRO A 263 10.77 -20.66 -9.48
C PRO A 263 9.55 -19.98 -8.85
N ALA A 264 8.36 -20.36 -9.33
CA ALA A 264 7.11 -19.97 -8.70
C ALA A 264 7.15 -20.34 -7.20
N PRO A 265 6.77 -19.43 -6.28
CA PRO A 265 6.54 -19.82 -4.91
C PRO A 265 5.19 -20.52 -4.91
N HIS A 266 5.21 -21.85 -4.92
CA HIS A 266 4.37 -22.75 -4.13
C HIS A 266 4.42 -24.19 -4.66
N GLY A 267 4.61 -25.13 -3.73
CA GLY A 267 4.06 -26.48 -3.86
C GLY A 267 4.92 -27.50 -4.59
N ARG A 268 6.09 -27.85 -4.04
CA ARG A 268 6.66 -29.18 -4.25
C ARG A 268 6.87 -29.88 -2.92
N GLU A 269 5.89 -30.72 -2.58
CA GLU A 269 6.16 -31.97 -1.89
C GLU A 269 7.31 -32.68 -2.63
N THR A 270 8.44 -32.85 -1.96
CA THR A 270 9.40 -33.88 -2.34
C THR A 270 9.66 -34.78 -1.15
N PRO A 271 9.79 -36.11 -1.37
CA PRO A 271 9.71 -37.09 -0.31
C PRO A 271 11.04 -37.19 0.44
N SER A 272 10.93 -37.16 1.77
CA SER A 272 11.79 -37.81 2.76
C SER A 272 13.14 -38.37 2.28
N GLN A 273 14.23 -37.69 2.63
CA GLN A 273 15.43 -38.36 3.12
C GLN A 273 15.82 -37.77 4.47
N ALA A 274 15.82 -38.64 5.47
CA ALA A 274 16.15 -38.35 6.84
C ALA A 274 17.66 -38.25 7.01
N GLU A 275 18.16 -37.09 7.46
CA GLU A 275 19.39 -37.01 8.26
C GLU A 275 19.24 -35.90 9.33
N SER A 276 19.07 -36.36 10.57
CA SER A 276 19.47 -35.78 11.87
C SER A 276 19.14 -34.30 12.23
N PRO A 277 18.57 -34.04 13.43
CA PRO A 277 18.09 -32.72 13.82
C PRO A 277 19.24 -31.77 14.20
N PRO A 278 19.26 -30.51 13.73
CA PRO A 278 20.07 -29.49 14.36
C PRO A 278 19.41 -29.04 15.67
N LYS A 279 20.27 -28.81 16.65
CA LYS A 279 19.96 -28.57 18.06
C LYS A 279 19.26 -27.23 18.25
N SER A 280 18.29 -27.22 19.16
CA SER A 280 17.81 -26.04 19.89
C SER A 280 18.96 -25.07 20.19
N ARG A 281 18.80 -23.82 19.73
CA ARG A 281 19.70 -22.70 20.04
C ARG A 281 18.89 -21.58 20.70
N PHE A 282 18.20 -21.91 21.79
CA PHE A 282 17.93 -20.94 22.85
C PHE A 282 19.15 -20.93 23.79
N GLY A 283 19.89 -19.82 23.81
CA GLY A 283 20.95 -19.61 24.79
C GLY A 283 22.13 -18.79 24.26
N PHE A 284 22.28 -17.60 24.85
CA PHE A 284 23.46 -16.71 24.90
C PHE A 284 23.55 -15.56 23.89
N LEU A 285 22.87 -14.47 24.24
CA LEU A 285 23.43 -13.12 24.22
C LEU A 285 23.52 -12.62 25.66
N PHE A 286 24.59 -13.01 26.36
CA PHE A 286 25.13 -12.26 27.49
C PHE A 286 26.63 -12.50 27.45
N GLU A 287 27.35 -11.53 26.89
CA GLU A 287 28.79 -11.43 27.00
C GLU A 287 29.08 -10.50 28.17
N ASN A 288 29.69 -11.02 29.23
CA ASN A 288 30.53 -10.23 30.11
C ASN A 288 31.61 -11.11 30.77
N GLY A 289 32.83 -10.62 30.60
CA GLY A 289 34.13 -10.98 31.14
C GLY A 289 34.27 -11.92 32.36
N ASP A 290 35.34 -12.71 32.21
CA ASP A 290 36.31 -13.14 33.21
C ASP A 290 36.05 -14.36 34.11
N GLY A 291 36.99 -15.32 34.00
CA GLY A 291 37.60 -15.91 35.19
C GLY A 291 37.52 -17.44 35.35
N ALA A 292 38.46 -18.14 34.71
CA ALA A 292 39.24 -19.26 35.24
C ALA A 292 38.57 -20.52 35.86
N GLY A 293 39.01 -21.70 35.38
CA GLY A 293 39.35 -22.82 36.28
C GLY A 293 38.69 -24.18 36.05
N TYR A 294 39.33 -25.00 35.20
CA TYR A 294 39.61 -26.45 35.34
C TYR A 294 38.61 -27.46 35.97
N ASP A 295 38.33 -28.47 35.13
CA ASP A 295 38.24 -29.93 35.34
C ASP A 295 37.21 -30.63 36.26
N GLN A 296 36.32 -31.34 35.57
CA GLN A 296 35.92 -32.76 35.68
C GLN A 296 35.92 -33.45 37.07
N ILE A 297 34.84 -34.17 37.41
CA ILE A 297 34.73 -35.65 37.36
C ILE A 297 33.43 -36.17 38.05
N PHE A 298 32.60 -36.86 37.25
CA PHE A 298 31.85 -38.12 37.44
C PHE A 298 30.60 -38.29 38.36
N HIS A 299 29.53 -38.72 37.65
CA HIS A 299 28.61 -39.86 37.88
C HIS A 299 27.49 -39.84 38.94
N GLY A 300 26.28 -40.17 38.46
CA GLY A 300 25.47 -41.21 39.11
C GLY A 300 23.95 -41.01 39.08
N ASN A 301 23.28 -41.66 38.13
CA ASN A 301 21.97 -42.32 38.19
C ASN A 301 20.85 -41.81 39.12
N GLY A 302 19.66 -41.61 38.54
CA GLY A 302 18.40 -41.86 39.24
C GLY A 302 17.25 -40.93 38.85
N HIS A 303 16.36 -41.39 37.97
CA HIS A 303 14.93 -41.08 38.07
C HIS A 303 14.43 -41.61 39.44
N PRO A 304 13.35 -41.12 40.08
CA PRO A 304 12.18 -40.49 39.46
C PRO A 304 11.52 -39.36 40.30
N GLU A 305 10.30 -39.00 39.89
CA GLU A 305 9.25 -38.31 40.66
C GLU A 305 9.10 -36.81 40.43
N LEU A 306 8.08 -36.48 39.63
CA LEU A 306 7.39 -35.20 39.59
C LEU A 306 6.70 -34.94 40.93
N PRO A 307 6.96 -33.82 41.61
CA PRO A 307 6.05 -33.28 42.60
C PRO A 307 5.21 -32.16 41.98
N SER A 308 3.89 -32.36 42.11
CA SER A 308 2.86 -31.33 42.15
C SER A 308 3.33 -30.03 42.83
N LEU A 309 3.12 -28.90 42.17
CA LEU A 309 3.16 -27.54 42.73
C LEU A 309 1.92 -26.83 42.16
N GLU A 310 0.75 -27.00 42.77
CA GLU A 310 0.27 -26.25 43.94
C GLU A 310 0.31 -24.74 43.68
N TRP A 311 -0.88 -24.20 43.42
CA TRP A 311 -1.19 -22.79 43.22
C TRP A 311 -0.85 -21.98 44.47
N GLY A 312 0.42 -21.59 44.59
CA GLY A 312 0.94 -20.72 45.62
C GLY A 312 0.66 -19.26 45.29
N ARG A 313 -0.41 -18.74 45.90
CA ARG A 313 -0.64 -17.32 46.17
C ARG A 313 0.65 -16.68 46.70
N GLY A 314 1.38 -15.97 45.84
CA GLY A 314 2.58 -15.22 46.16
C GLY A 314 2.43 -13.78 45.66
N GLU A 315 2.34 -12.85 46.61
CA GLU A 315 2.47 -11.41 46.38
C GLU A 315 3.78 -11.11 45.65
N PHE A 316 3.72 -10.82 44.35
CA PHE A 316 4.81 -10.15 43.67
C PHE A 316 4.53 -8.66 43.67
N ALA A 317 5.30 -8.00 44.53
CA ALA A 317 5.33 -6.57 44.72
C ALA A 317 5.54 -5.83 43.40
N ALA A 318 4.85 -4.70 43.30
CA ALA A 318 5.11 -3.65 42.33
C ALA A 318 6.62 -3.35 42.26
N SER A 319 7.20 -3.62 41.10
CA SER A 319 8.41 -2.95 40.64
C SER A 319 7.98 -2.10 39.45
N ASP A 320 7.33 -0.98 39.74
CA ASP A 320 7.28 0.17 38.84
C ASP A 320 8.71 0.69 38.68
N GLY A 321 9.45 0.06 37.76
CA GLY A 321 10.70 0.56 37.22
C GLY A 321 10.40 1.13 35.84
N GLU A 322 10.26 2.45 35.77
CA GLU A 322 10.28 3.23 34.53
C GLU A 322 11.63 3.00 33.82
N GLU A 323 11.74 2.04 32.90
CA GLU A 323 12.77 1.96 31.84
C GLU A 323 12.53 0.69 31.00
N ASP A 324 11.72 0.83 29.96
CA ASP A 324 11.61 0.03 28.71
C ASP A 324 10.14 -0.06 28.27
N SER A 325 9.54 1.08 27.92
CA SER A 325 8.34 1.03 27.08
C SER A 325 8.80 0.70 25.66
N CYS A 326 8.55 -0.51 25.21
CA CYS A 326 8.86 -0.90 23.83
C CYS A 326 8.09 -0.03 22.83
N GLU A 327 8.60 0.03 21.60
CA GLU A 327 8.01 0.83 20.52
C GLU A 327 6.53 0.47 20.26
N ALA A 328 6.19 -0.81 20.30
CA ALA A 328 4.82 -1.30 20.13
C ALA A 328 3.85 -0.74 21.19
N TYR A 329 4.25 -0.73 22.46
CA TYR A 329 3.42 -0.16 23.53
C TYR A 329 3.29 1.36 23.42
N GLN A 330 4.35 2.07 23.00
CA GLN A 330 4.27 3.51 22.74
C GLN A 330 3.36 3.84 21.55
N ALA A 331 3.42 3.03 20.49
CA ALA A 331 2.49 3.13 19.36
C ALA A 331 1.04 2.92 19.83
N TYR A 332 0.78 1.92 20.67
CA TYR A 332 -0.53 1.70 21.29
C TYR A 332 -1.03 2.90 22.10
N LEU A 333 -0.17 3.53 22.92
CA LEU A 333 -0.57 4.68 23.73
C LEU A 333 -0.89 5.91 22.88
N ASN A 334 -0.10 6.18 21.84
CA ASN A 334 -0.41 7.21 20.84
C ASN A 334 -1.74 6.89 20.15
N GLU A 335 -1.91 5.63 19.78
CA GLU A 335 -3.12 4.94 19.34
C GLU A 335 -4.40 5.36 20.07
N LEU A 336 -4.34 5.07 21.37
CA LEU A 336 -5.41 5.25 22.34
C LEU A 336 -5.75 6.73 22.49
N LYS A 337 -4.73 7.58 22.57
CA LYS A 337 -4.91 9.02 22.73
C LYS A 337 -5.64 9.66 21.55
N GLU A 338 -5.40 9.18 20.34
CA GLU A 338 -6.03 9.71 19.13
C GLU A 338 -7.44 9.18 18.91
N CYS A 339 -7.65 7.88 19.13
CA CYS A 339 -8.89 7.22 18.74
C CYS A 339 -9.89 7.03 19.88
N ALA A 340 -9.43 6.94 21.13
CA ALA A 340 -10.27 6.66 22.29
C ALA A 340 -9.72 7.34 23.56
N PRO A 341 -9.70 8.69 23.61
CA PRO A 341 -9.05 9.45 24.69
C PRO A 341 -9.68 9.23 26.08
N ASP A 342 -10.92 8.74 26.13
CA ASP A 342 -11.66 8.47 27.37
C ASP A 342 -11.46 7.04 27.90
N THR A 343 -10.71 6.19 27.19
CA THR A 343 -10.46 4.80 27.56
C THR A 343 -9.21 4.68 28.45
N THR A 344 -9.32 3.91 29.53
CA THR A 344 -8.17 3.62 30.40
C THR A 344 -7.12 2.80 29.64
N PRO A 345 -5.85 3.25 29.57
CA PRO A 345 -4.79 2.48 28.93
C PRO A 345 -4.57 1.16 29.65
N LEU A 346 -4.31 0.10 28.88
CA LEU A 346 -3.73 -1.13 29.39
C LEU A 346 -2.36 -0.83 30.01
N ASN A 347 -1.99 -1.55 31.06
CA ASN A 347 -0.59 -1.51 31.51
C ASN A 347 0.32 -2.28 30.52
N HIS A 348 1.63 -2.05 30.59
CA HIS A 348 2.61 -2.64 29.67
C HIS A 348 2.53 -4.17 29.61
N THR A 349 2.35 -4.84 30.76
CA THR A 349 2.24 -6.30 30.83
C THR A 349 0.93 -6.80 30.24
N GLU A 350 -0.19 -6.13 30.52
CA GLU A 350 -1.50 -6.46 29.95
C GLU A 350 -1.51 -6.31 28.44
N PHE A 351 -0.88 -5.26 27.91
CA PHE A 351 -0.72 -5.05 26.48
C PHE A 351 -0.04 -6.26 25.82
N HIS A 352 1.14 -6.65 26.29
CA HIS A 352 1.88 -7.78 25.70
C HIS A 352 1.17 -9.13 25.86
N LEU A 353 0.43 -9.35 26.96
CA LEU A 353 -0.35 -10.58 27.12
C LEU A 353 -1.47 -10.68 26.08
N LEU A 354 -2.14 -9.56 25.79
CA LEU A 354 -3.21 -9.51 24.81
C LEU A 354 -2.65 -9.52 23.38
N GLU A 355 -1.50 -8.89 23.13
CA GLU A 355 -0.76 -8.95 21.87
C GLU A 355 -0.35 -10.39 21.54
N ALA A 356 0.23 -11.12 22.50
CA ALA A 356 0.55 -12.54 22.33
C ALA A 356 -0.69 -13.41 22.09
N GLU A 357 -1.84 -13.08 22.72
CA GLU A 357 -3.11 -13.76 22.44
C GLU A 357 -3.56 -13.51 20.99
N LEU A 358 -3.42 -12.28 20.49
CA LEU A 358 -3.75 -11.92 19.12
C LEU A 358 -2.85 -12.64 18.11
N GLU A 359 -1.53 -12.64 18.32
CA GLU A 359 -0.55 -13.36 17.49
C GLU A 359 -0.86 -14.86 17.41
N MET A 360 -1.23 -15.48 18.54
CA MET A 360 -1.62 -16.88 18.57
C MET A 360 -2.86 -17.13 17.70
N LEU A 361 -3.88 -16.27 17.76
CA LEU A 361 -5.10 -16.41 16.96
C LEU A 361 -4.83 -16.24 15.46
N VAL A 362 -3.96 -15.29 15.10
CA VAL A 362 -3.51 -15.08 13.72
C VAL A 362 -2.74 -16.31 13.21
N SER A 363 -1.84 -16.84 14.03
CA SER A 363 -1.06 -18.05 13.70
C SER A 363 -1.95 -19.27 13.48
N LEU A 364 -2.97 -19.45 14.33
CA LEU A 364 -3.95 -20.54 14.18
C LEU A 364 -4.77 -20.41 12.90
N GLU A 365 -5.22 -19.20 12.57
CA GLU A 365 -5.93 -18.95 11.32
C GLU A 365 -5.08 -19.28 10.10
N HIS A 366 -3.80 -18.92 10.14
CA HIS A 366 -2.85 -19.23 9.09
C HIS A 366 -2.59 -20.73 8.96
N GLU A 367 -2.36 -21.44 10.07
CA GLU A 367 -2.06 -22.88 10.08
C GLU A 367 -3.25 -23.72 9.60
N PHE A 368 -4.46 -23.40 10.06
CA PHE A 368 -5.65 -24.21 9.81
C PHE A 368 -6.55 -23.67 8.69
N GLY A 369 -6.30 -22.45 8.21
CA GLY A 369 -7.07 -21.77 7.18
C GLY A 369 -8.43 -21.25 7.64
N PHE A 370 -8.79 -21.43 8.90
CA PHE A 370 -10.02 -20.91 9.51
C PHE A 370 -9.90 -20.85 11.05
N LEU A 371 -10.68 -19.97 11.67
CA LEU A 371 -10.89 -19.93 13.12
C LEU A 371 -12.32 -20.38 13.46
N MET A 372 -12.50 -20.87 14.69
CA MET A 372 -13.85 -21.05 15.24
C MET A 372 -14.51 -19.68 15.44
N PRO A 373 -15.85 -19.56 15.36
CA PRO A 373 -16.53 -18.27 15.46
C PRO A 373 -16.20 -17.45 16.73
N GLU A 374 -15.96 -18.13 17.85
CA GLU A 374 -15.56 -17.47 19.10
C GLU A 374 -14.13 -16.94 19.05
N GLN A 375 -13.23 -17.65 18.36
CA GLN A 375 -11.83 -17.26 18.15
C GLN A 375 -11.72 -16.10 17.16
N GLU A 376 -12.48 -16.14 16.08
CA GLU A 376 -12.57 -15.04 15.10
C GLU A 376 -13.09 -13.76 15.75
N ARG A 377 -14.16 -13.86 16.54
CA ARG A 377 -14.68 -12.73 17.32
C ARG A 377 -13.63 -12.20 18.30
N ARG A 378 -12.90 -13.09 18.99
CA ARG A 378 -11.85 -12.69 19.95
C ARG A 378 -10.66 -12.02 19.25
N LYS A 379 -10.24 -12.54 18.09
CA LYS A 379 -9.22 -11.92 17.23
C LYS A 379 -9.62 -10.49 16.86
N ASN A 380 -10.88 -10.30 16.47
CA ASN A 380 -11.40 -8.99 16.11
C ASN A 380 -11.46 -8.04 17.32
N GLU A 381 -11.94 -8.51 18.47
CA GLU A 381 -11.96 -7.73 19.72
C GLU A 381 -10.55 -7.28 20.14
N LEU A 382 -9.55 -8.17 20.05
CA LEU A 382 -8.18 -7.88 20.41
C LEU A 382 -7.52 -6.90 19.44
N ALA A 383 -7.71 -7.12 18.13
CA ALA A 383 -7.23 -6.19 17.10
C ALA A 383 -7.77 -4.77 17.32
N ASP A 384 -9.08 -4.67 17.61
CA ASP A 384 -9.74 -3.38 17.87
C ASP A 384 -9.27 -2.73 19.18
N ARG A 385 -9.03 -3.54 20.22
CA ARG A 385 -8.60 -3.04 21.54
C ARG A 385 -7.12 -2.64 21.58
N LEU A 386 -6.26 -3.38 20.89
CA LEU A 386 -4.81 -3.16 20.85
C LEU A 386 -4.38 -2.25 19.72
N PHE A 387 -5.28 -1.97 18.79
CA PHE A 387 -5.01 -1.12 17.64
C PHE A 387 -3.95 -1.70 16.69
N ILE A 388 -3.93 -3.03 16.61
CA ILE A 388 -3.01 -3.81 15.78
C ILE A 388 -3.81 -4.38 14.62
N ASP A 389 -3.30 -4.23 13.40
CA ASP A 389 -3.82 -4.96 12.25
C ASP A 389 -3.32 -6.41 12.32
N PRO A 390 -4.21 -7.41 12.38
CA PRO A 390 -3.81 -8.81 12.38
C PRO A 390 -2.92 -9.19 11.18
N ASP A 391 -3.07 -8.51 10.04
CA ASP A 391 -2.30 -8.80 8.84
C ASP A 391 -0.83 -8.38 8.97
N TYR A 392 -0.50 -7.39 9.81
CA TYR A 392 0.89 -7.04 10.10
C TYR A 392 1.62 -8.13 10.89
N LEU A 393 0.90 -8.90 11.72
CA LEU A 393 1.48 -9.99 12.50
C LEU A 393 1.87 -11.20 11.64
N LEU A 394 1.37 -11.29 10.41
CA LEU A 394 1.77 -12.29 9.42
C LEU A 394 3.04 -11.87 8.64
N GLY A 395 3.44 -10.60 8.72
CA GLY A 395 4.48 -9.99 7.88
C GLY A 395 5.88 -9.89 8.50
N GLY A 396 6.08 -10.33 9.75
CA GLY A 396 7.38 -10.35 10.41
C GLY A 396 8.04 -11.73 10.34
N ASP A 397 9.18 -11.81 9.64
CA ASP A 397 10.18 -12.89 9.69
C ASP A 397 9.87 -14.28 9.09
N TRP A 398 9.97 -14.36 7.75
CA TRP A 398 10.73 -15.47 7.16
C TRP A 398 11.81 -15.06 6.13
N ASP A 399 12.06 -13.78 5.86
CA ASP A 399 13.15 -13.31 4.97
C ASP A 399 13.53 -11.82 5.17
N GLN A 400 13.40 -11.23 6.36
CA GLN A 400 13.93 -9.87 6.60
C GLN A 400 15.41 -9.95 7.01
N ASP A 401 16.29 -9.70 6.03
CA ASP A 401 17.66 -9.31 6.33
C ASP A 401 17.64 -7.96 7.04
N ASP A 402 18.15 -7.97 8.27
CA ASP A 402 18.28 -6.89 9.24
C ASP A 402 19.23 -5.78 8.72
N HIS A 403 18.75 -4.97 7.76
CA HIS A 403 19.47 -3.83 7.19
C HIS A 403 18.57 -2.60 7.09
N GLY A 404 18.35 -1.96 8.24
CA GLY A 404 18.25 -0.51 8.40
C GLY A 404 17.11 0.18 7.66
N ASP A 405 16.06 0.51 8.40
CA ASP A 405 15.03 1.47 8.02
C ASP A 405 15.64 2.73 7.41
N VAL A 406 15.50 2.85 6.09
CA VAL A 406 15.63 4.09 5.35
C VAL A 406 14.27 4.37 4.75
N PRO A 407 13.72 5.60 4.89
CA PRO A 407 12.42 5.92 4.35
C PRO A 407 12.34 5.55 2.87
N TYR A 408 11.28 4.83 2.47
CA TYR A 408 10.83 4.85 1.09
C TYR A 408 10.76 6.34 0.70
N TRP A 409 11.56 6.73 -0.29
CA TRP A 409 11.81 8.12 -0.73
C TRP A 409 12.81 8.94 0.12
N ASN A 410 14.09 8.84 -0.21
CA ASN A 410 15.04 9.96 -0.01
C ASN A 410 15.20 10.73 -1.33
N ASN A 411 15.08 12.06 -1.24
CA ASN A 411 15.13 13.03 -2.35
C ASN A 411 16.30 12.87 -3.33
#